data_AF-A0A2X4UHA9-F1
#
_entry.id   AF-A0A2X4UHA9-F1
#
_cell.length_a   1.000
_cell.length_b   1.000
_cell.length_c   1.000
_cell.angle_alpha   90.00
_cell.angle_beta   90.00
_cell.angle_gamma   90.00
#
_symmetry.space_group_name_H-M   'P 1'
#
loop_
_entity.id
_entity.type
_entity.pdbx_description
1 polymer ?
#
loop_
_entity_poly.entity_id
_entity_poly.type
_entity_poly.pdbx_seq_one_letter_code
_entity_poly.pdbx_strand_id
1 'polypeptide(L)'
;MSELTPPMRVILRLESLLVLLVSVALYQHQEYSWWLFAGCFLIPDMSFLGYAFGKKVGAIGYNLAHSYIGPVLCALLFVLFPQPFWLITALIWCAHIGFDRTLGYGLKYAQGFAYTHLGRLNDKHR
;
A
#
# COMPACT_ATOMS: atom_id res chain seq x y z
N MET A 1 13.39 -17.35 -0.68
CA MET A 1 12.85 -16.22 -1.48
C MET A 1 11.33 -16.37 -1.48
N SER A 2 10.53 -15.43 -1.98
CA SER A 2 9.07 -15.66 -2.04
C SER A 2 8.81 -16.83 -2.99
N GLU A 3 8.39 -17.98 -2.46
CA GLU A 3 8.07 -19.23 -3.18
C GLU A 3 6.75 -19.12 -3.99
N LEU A 4 6.30 -17.89 -4.29
CA LEU A 4 5.07 -17.65 -5.02
C LEU A 4 5.22 -18.10 -6.47
N THR A 5 4.34 -19.00 -6.91
CA THR A 5 4.19 -19.38 -8.31
C THR A 5 3.70 -18.19 -9.15
N PRO A 6 3.98 -18.14 -10.47
CA PRO A 6 3.52 -17.05 -11.32
C PRO A 6 2.00 -16.81 -11.28
N PRO A 7 1.12 -17.85 -11.31
CA PRO A 7 -0.33 -17.64 -11.21
C PRO A 7 -0.76 -16.98 -9.89
N MET A 8 -0.18 -17.41 -8.76
CA MET A 8 -0.50 -16.83 -7.45
C MET A 8 -0.07 -15.35 -7.37
N ARG A 9 1.07 -15.00 -7.97
CA ARG A 9 1.51 -13.62 -8.07
C ARG A 9 0.54 -12.75 -8.87
N VAL A 10 0.00 -13.27 -9.98
CA VAL A 10 -1.00 -12.55 -10.79
C VAL A 10 -2.27 -12.30 -9.97
N ILE A 11 -2.77 -13.30 -9.25
CA ILE A 11 -3.95 -13.17 -8.39
C ILE A 11 -3.74 -12.06 -7.35
N LEU A 12 -2.62 -12.09 -6.61
CA LEU A 12 -2.33 -11.06 -5.58
C LEU A 12 -2.25 -9.64 -6.16
N ARG A 13 -1.76 -9.49 -7.40
CA ARG A 13 -1.72 -8.18 -8.09
C ARG A 13 -3.12 -7.75 -8.54
N LEU A 14 -3.96 -8.68 -9.00
CA LEU A 14 -5.35 -8.41 -9.36
C LEU A 14 -6.21 -8.06 -8.13
N GLU A 15 -6.02 -8.74 -7.01
CA GLU A 15 -6.64 -8.39 -5.72
C GLU A 15 -6.26 -6.95 -5.33
N SER A 16 -4.99 -6.61 -5.46
CA SER A 16 -4.49 -5.27 -5.14
C SER A 16 -5.02 -4.20 -6.10
N LEU A 17 -5.17 -4.53 -7.39
CA LEU A 17 -5.81 -3.66 -8.37
C LEU A 17 -7.28 -3.41 -8.00
N LEU A 18 -7.99 -4.45 -7.56
CA LEU A 18 -9.37 -4.30 -7.11
C LEU A 18 -9.46 -3.41 -5.86
N VAL A 19 -8.55 -3.56 -4.90
CA VAL A 19 -8.49 -2.66 -3.72
C VAL A 19 -8.27 -1.21 -4.16
N LEU A 20 -7.36 -0.96 -5.11
CA LEU A 20 -7.15 0.38 -5.67
C LEU A 20 -8.44 0.93 -6.31
N LEU A 21 -9.05 0.17 -7.22
CA LEU A 21 -10.24 0.61 -7.96
C LEU A 21 -11.42 0.88 -7.03
N VAL A 22 -11.68 -0.01 -6.07
CA VAL A 22 -12.76 0.17 -5.08
C VAL A 22 -12.48 1.38 -4.20
N SER A 23 -11.24 1.56 -3.73
CA SER A 23 -10.91 2.70 -2.87
C SER A 23 -11.10 4.03 -3.61
N VAL A 24 -10.69 4.10 -4.87
CA VAL A 24 -10.88 5.28 -5.73
C VAL A 24 -12.36 5.51 -6.05
N ALA A 25 -13.11 4.46 -6.38
CA ALA A 25 -14.55 4.58 -6.67
C ALA A 25 -15.33 5.07 -5.45
N LEU A 26 -15.04 4.54 -4.26
CA LEU A 26 -15.65 5.00 -3.01
C LEU A 26 -15.25 6.45 -2.70
N TYR A 27 -13.99 6.83 -2.93
CA TYR A 27 -13.53 8.21 -2.72
C TYR A 27 -14.27 9.20 -3.62
N GLN A 28 -14.41 8.86 -4.91
CA GLN A 28 -15.18 9.64 -5.87
C GLN A 28 -16.66 9.69 -5.52
N HIS A 29 -17.26 8.57 -5.10
CA HIS A 29 -18.66 8.51 -4.71
C HIS A 29 -18.98 9.40 -3.50
N GLN A 30 -18.03 9.59 -2.59
CA GLN A 30 -18.15 10.52 -1.48
C GLN A 30 -17.86 11.99 -1.86
N GLU A 31 -17.55 12.26 -3.14
CA GLU A 31 -17.26 13.59 -3.67
C GLU A 31 -16.11 14.31 -2.94
N TYR A 32 -15.15 13.56 -2.42
CA TYR A 32 -13.99 14.12 -1.74
C TYR A 32 -13.00 14.80 -2.71
N SER A 33 -12.20 15.73 -2.19
CA SER A 33 -11.29 16.55 -3.00
C SER A 33 -10.14 15.75 -3.61
N TRP A 34 -10.08 15.69 -4.94
CA TRP A 34 -8.97 15.08 -5.67
C TRP A 34 -7.61 15.73 -5.42
N TRP A 35 -7.57 17.02 -5.05
CA TRP A 35 -6.33 17.67 -4.65
C TRP A 35 -5.79 17.08 -3.34
N LEU A 36 -6.69 16.78 -2.39
CA LEU A 36 -6.31 16.11 -1.16
C LEU A 36 -5.87 14.68 -1.43
N PHE A 37 -6.59 13.96 -2.30
CA PHE A 37 -6.18 12.63 -2.76
C PHE A 37 -4.75 12.67 -3.31
N ALA A 38 -4.49 13.49 -4.33
CA ALA A 38 -3.20 13.58 -4.98
C ALA A 38 -2.07 14.03 -4.02
N GLY A 39 -2.35 15.01 -3.15
CA GLY A 39 -1.37 15.52 -2.19
C GLY A 39 -0.99 14.50 -1.11
N CYS A 40 -1.96 13.69 -0.65
CA CYS A 40 -1.72 12.70 0.38
C CYS A 40 -1.29 11.33 -0.15
N PHE A 41 -1.53 11.04 -1.43
CA PHE A 41 -1.29 9.72 -2.03
C PHE A 41 0.13 9.22 -1.79
N LEU A 42 1.14 10.08 -1.96
CA LEU A 42 2.56 9.71 -1.86
C LEU A 42 3.13 9.81 -0.44
N ILE A 43 2.34 10.20 0.57
CA ILE A 43 2.82 10.32 1.96
C ILE A 43 3.41 8.99 2.49
N PRO A 44 2.78 7.81 2.26
CA PRO A 44 3.34 6.55 2.75
C PRO A 44 4.73 6.23 2.19
N ASP A 45 5.07 6.71 0.98
CA ASP A 45 6.38 6.49 0.36
C ASP A 45 7.52 7.24 1.05
N MET A 46 7.23 8.26 1.87
CA MET A 46 8.27 8.88 2.69
C MET A 46 8.93 7.89 3.67
N SER A 47 8.27 6.77 3.96
CA SER A 47 8.84 5.67 4.76
C SER A 47 10.13 5.09 4.19
N PHE A 48 10.39 5.26 2.89
CA PHE A 48 11.65 4.86 2.26
C PHE A 48 12.87 5.57 2.84
N LEU A 49 12.71 6.79 3.39
CA LEU A 49 13.81 7.51 4.04
C LEU A 49 14.42 6.70 5.20
N GLY A 50 13.66 5.77 5.79
CA GLY A 50 14.17 4.82 6.78
C GLY A 50 15.34 3.96 6.28
N TYR A 51 15.47 3.74 4.96
CA TYR A 51 16.61 3.03 4.38
C TYR A 51 17.93 3.78 4.50
N ALA A 52 17.91 5.11 4.74
CA ALA A 52 19.11 5.88 5.06
C ALA A 52 19.77 5.42 6.38
N PHE A 53 18.99 4.84 7.29
CA PHE A 53 19.47 4.30 8.57
C PHE A 53 19.72 2.78 8.52
N GLY A 54 19.72 2.19 7.32
CA GLY A 54 20.01 0.78 7.09
C GLY A 54 18.81 -0.06 6.65
N LYS A 55 19.11 -1.22 6.06
CA LYS A 55 18.12 -2.07 5.38
C LYS A 55 16.99 -2.57 6.29
N LYS A 56 17.31 -2.89 7.55
CA LYS A 56 16.33 -3.39 8.54
C LYS A 56 15.36 -2.28 8.96
N VAL A 57 15.89 -1.10 9.29
CA VAL A 57 15.07 0.07 9.68
C VAL A 57 14.18 0.49 8.52
N GLY A 58 14.74 0.58 7.31
CA GLY A 58 13.98 0.86 6.10
C GLY A 58 12.87 -0.16 5.82
N ALA A 59 13.15 -1.46 5.95
CA ALA A 59 12.12 -2.49 5.76
C ALA A 59 11.00 -2.41 6.79
N ILE A 60 11.31 -2.15 8.07
CA ILE A 60 10.31 -1.97 9.12
C ILE A 60 9.44 -0.74 8.83
N GLY A 61 10.06 0.41 8.56
CA GLY A 61 9.35 1.66 8.26
C GLY A 61 8.45 1.52 7.04
N TYR A 62 8.97 0.97 5.94
CA TYR A 62 8.19 0.71 4.73
C TYR A 62 7.01 -0.23 5.01
N ASN A 63 7.22 -1.32 5.74
CA ASN A 63 6.16 -2.29 6.02
C ASN A 63 5.06 -1.73 6.90
N LEU A 64 5.39 -0.87 7.86
CA LEU A 64 4.38 -0.17 8.67
C LEU A 64 3.53 0.76 7.80
N ALA A 65 4.15 1.51 6.89
CA ALA A 65 3.45 2.39 5.96
C ALA A 65 2.67 1.65 4.85
N HIS A 66 3.06 0.43 4.48
CA HIS A 66 2.46 -0.34 3.39
C HIS A 66 1.68 -1.58 3.85
N SER A 67 1.36 -1.64 5.15
CA SER A 67 0.45 -2.61 5.74
C SER A 67 -0.98 -2.09 5.73
N TYR A 68 -1.94 -2.95 5.42
CA TYR A 68 -3.36 -2.60 5.52
C TYR A 68 -3.85 -2.41 6.96
N ILE A 69 -3.04 -2.75 7.98
CA ILE A 69 -3.39 -2.51 9.39
C ILE A 69 -3.75 -1.04 9.61
N GLY A 70 -2.91 -0.12 9.13
CA GLY A 70 -3.13 1.33 9.26
C GLY A 70 -4.47 1.81 8.68
N PRO A 71 -4.73 1.65 7.37
CA PRO A 71 -5.98 2.11 6.78
C PRO A 71 -7.21 1.36 7.29
N VAL A 72 -7.10 0.08 7.66
CA VAL A 72 -8.23 -0.65 8.27
C VAL A 72 -8.56 -0.12 9.66
N LEU A 73 -7.56 0.27 10.47
CA LEU A 73 -7.80 0.97 11.73
C LEU A 73 -8.47 2.33 11.51
N CYS A 74 -8.06 3.09 10.49
CA CYS A 74 -8.75 4.33 10.12
C CYS A 74 -10.20 4.07 9.70
N ALA A 75 -10.48 3.03 8.91
CA ALA A 75 -11.84 2.64 8.54
C ALA A 75 -12.68 2.23 9.76
N LEU A 76 -12.09 1.49 10.71
CA LEU A 76 -12.75 1.14 11.97
C LEU A 76 -13.07 2.39 12.80
N LEU A 77 -12.13 3.34 12.90
CA LEU A 77 -12.36 4.61 13.58
C LEU A 77 -13.46 5.43 12.92
N PHE A 78 -13.60 5.39 11.59
CA PHE A 78 -14.74 5.99 10.90
C PHE A 78 -16.07 5.35 11.32
N VAL A 79 -16.13 4.02 11.42
CA VAL A 79 -17.37 3.32 11.86
C VAL A 79 -17.75 3.69 13.30
N LEU A 80 -16.77 3.79 14.20
CA LEU A 80 -17.00 4.14 15.61
C LEU A 80 -17.24 5.64 15.81
N PHE A 81 -16.59 6.47 15.00
CA PHE A 81 -16.59 7.93 15.08
C PHE A 81 -16.68 8.49 13.64
N PRO A 82 -17.89 8.70 13.09
CA PRO A 82 -18.11 8.97 11.66
C PRO A 82 -17.69 10.38 11.25
N GLN A 83 -16.39 10.62 11.26
CA GLN A 83 -15.73 11.85 10.83
C GLN A 83 -15.10 11.62 9.45
N PRO A 84 -15.35 12.49 8.45
CA PRO A 84 -14.84 12.32 7.09
C PRO A 84 -13.34 12.08 7.01
N PHE A 85 -12.57 12.70 7.91
CA PHE A 85 -11.13 12.54 8.02
C PHE A 85 -10.68 11.07 8.04
N TRP A 86 -11.36 10.22 8.83
CA TRP A 86 -10.98 8.81 8.98
C TRP A 86 -11.21 8.01 7.70
N LEU A 87 -12.35 8.24 7.03
CA LEU A 87 -12.66 7.56 5.77
C LEU A 87 -11.76 8.05 4.62
N ILE A 88 -11.54 9.36 4.51
CA ILE A 88 -10.61 9.96 3.54
C ILE A 88 -9.22 9.34 3.69
N THR A 89 -8.70 9.29 4.92
CA THR A 89 -7.37 8.72 5.21
C THR A 89 -7.33 7.24 4.85
N ALA A 90 -8.34 6.46 5.24
CA ALA A 90 -8.42 5.03 4.93
C ALA A 90 -8.43 4.76 3.42
N LEU A 91 -9.24 5.50 2.66
CA LEU A 91 -9.40 5.31 1.21
C LEU A 91 -8.15 5.70 0.42
N ILE A 92 -7.54 6.86 0.71
CA ILE A 92 -6.29 7.29 0.04
C ILE A 92 -5.17 6.29 0.34
N TRP A 93 -5.05 5.86 1.59
CA TRP A 93 -3.99 4.96 2.00
C TRP A 93 -4.19 3.53 1.45
N CYS A 94 -5.42 3.01 1.43
CA CYS A 94 -5.74 1.76 0.73
C CYS A 94 -5.43 1.85 -0.77
N ALA A 95 -5.79 2.96 -1.42
CA ALA A 95 -5.49 3.18 -2.83
C ALA A 95 -3.99 3.17 -3.10
N HIS A 96 -3.18 3.85 -2.27
CA HIS A 96 -1.72 3.83 -2.38
C HIS A 96 -1.15 2.41 -2.27
N ILE A 97 -1.54 1.65 -1.23
CA ILE A 97 -1.07 0.26 -1.04
C ILE A 97 -1.51 -0.63 -2.21
N GLY A 98 -2.75 -0.48 -2.68
CA GLY A 98 -3.28 -1.22 -3.83
C GLY A 98 -2.52 -0.92 -5.12
N PHE A 99 -2.20 0.35 -5.37
CA PHE A 99 -1.38 0.77 -6.51
C PHE A 99 0.01 0.15 -6.49
N ASP A 100 0.71 0.28 -5.36
CA ASP A 100 2.05 -0.28 -5.18
C ASP A 100 2.07 -1.80 -5.42
N ARG A 101 1.12 -2.52 -4.83
CA ARG A 101 1.01 -3.97 -4.99
C ARG A 101 0.56 -4.39 -6.37
N THR A 102 -0.21 -3.58 -7.07
CA THR A 102 -0.53 -3.79 -8.49
C THR A 102 0.73 -3.68 -9.34
N LEU A 103 1.64 -2.74 -9.07
CA LEU A 103 2.96 -2.65 -9.72
C LEU A 103 3.94 -3.74 -9.22
N GLY A 104 3.52 -4.48 -8.20
CA GLY A 104 4.26 -5.59 -7.64
C GLY A 104 5.33 -5.16 -6.65
N TYR A 105 5.27 -3.92 -6.16
CA TYR A 105 5.87 -3.56 -4.89
C TYR A 105 5.11 -4.28 -3.77
N GLY A 106 5.79 -4.70 -2.72
CA GLY A 106 5.14 -5.42 -1.63
C GLY A 106 5.94 -5.23 -0.35
N LEU A 107 5.41 -5.74 0.75
CA LEU A 107 6.12 -5.82 2.03
C LEU A 107 7.52 -6.38 1.82
N LYS A 108 8.48 -5.72 2.45
CA LYS A 108 9.91 -5.83 2.27
C LYS A 108 10.49 -6.79 3.29
N TYR A 109 11.40 -7.63 2.82
CA TYR A 109 12.27 -8.37 3.72
C TYR A 109 13.51 -7.53 4.09
N ALA A 110 14.13 -7.83 5.24
CA ALA A 110 15.28 -7.09 5.75
C ALA A 110 16.56 -7.18 4.88
N GLN A 111 16.60 -8.10 3.92
CA GLN A 111 17.70 -8.31 2.97
C GLN A 111 17.89 -7.11 2.02
N GLY A 112 16.86 -6.30 1.82
CA GLY A 112 16.93 -5.07 1.04
C GLY A 112 15.63 -4.75 0.29
N PHE A 113 15.56 -3.54 -0.27
CA PHE A 113 14.36 -3.00 -0.90
C PHE A 113 13.78 -3.84 -2.05
N ALA A 114 14.64 -4.53 -2.81
CA ALA A 114 14.22 -5.36 -3.94
C ALA A 114 13.53 -6.68 -3.52
N TYR A 115 13.64 -7.10 -2.26
CA TYR A 115 13.11 -8.37 -1.79
C TYR A 115 11.72 -8.14 -1.17
N THR A 116 10.68 -8.60 -1.87
CA THR A 116 9.29 -8.45 -1.41
C THR A 116 8.59 -9.79 -1.26
N HIS A 117 7.51 -9.84 -0.48
CA HIS A 117 6.64 -11.01 -0.41
C HIS A 117 6.01 -11.35 -1.78
N LEU A 118 5.88 -10.38 -2.70
CA LEU A 118 5.43 -10.56 -4.09
C LEU A 118 6.57 -10.92 -5.06
N GLY A 119 7.71 -11.37 -4.54
CA GLY A 119 8.90 -11.72 -5.33
C GLY A 119 9.96 -10.63 -5.36
N ARG A 120 11.04 -10.89 -6.09
CA ARG A 120 12.14 -9.95 -6.26
C ARG A 120 11.79 -8.92 -7.35
N LEU A 121 12.02 -7.64 -7.07
CA LEU A 121 11.90 -6.59 -8.07
C LEU A 121 13.00 -6.76 -9.15
N ASN A 122 12.67 -6.45 -10.40
CA ASN A 122 13.55 -6.58 -11.58
C ASN A 122 14.01 -8.01 -11.90
N ASP A 123 13.29 -9.03 -11.42
CA ASP A 123 13.48 -10.39 -11.91
C ASP A 123 12.93 -10.52 -13.33
N LYS A 124 13.75 -11.02 -14.27
CA LYS A 124 13.35 -11.20 -15.69
C LYS A 124 12.46 -12.43 -15.89
N HIS A 125 12.37 -13.31 -14.89
CA HIS A 125 11.48 -14.47 -14.89
C HIS A 125 10.11 -14.16 -14.25
N ARG A 126 9.73 -12.88 -14.21
CA ARG A 126 8.51 -12.36 -13.59
C ARG A 126 7.35 -12.24 -14.56
#